data_AF-A0A347AJU1-F1
#
_entry.id   AF-A0A347AJU1-F1
#
_cell.length_a   1.000
_cell.length_b   1.000
_cell.length_c   1.000
_cell.angle_alpha   90.00
_cell.angle_beta   90.00
_cell.angle_gamma   90.00
#
_symmetry.space_group_name_H-M   'P 1'
#
loop_
_entity.id
_entity.type
_entity.pdbx_description
1 polymer ?
#
loop_
_entity_poly.entity_id
_entity_poly.type
_entity_poly.pdbx_seq_one_letter_code
_entity_poly.pdbx_strand_id
1 'polypeptide(L)'
;MAAGEPTTTFTIDQIKQAATTVRDYIETYDKLPDNVLIGTTTVTMPQFLELLATATIQINNGNNNPITLRTFTAPKDPLENIVAGNIYKTEYLKIANDIKNYMDTSGKTPDFAYKTSLGTYLRYENLVYMYSMILDYYNTSGNKAAFAAMKPITIVNLPVLNTFTIDQIKQAATTVRDYIETYDKLPDNVLIGTTTVTMPQFLELLTTTTIRINNGNNKPIPLRTFTAPTNPLENIVAGNIYKTEYLKIANAVKNYMDSTGKTPNYVSPTSIGTQLRYENLVYMYSMILDYYNTSGNKAAFAAMKPWSVVSQPVLATFTIDQIKQAATSVRNTIETTRLLPKTVLIGTTNVTMPQFLELLATTTIQINNGNNNPVTLKNFTAPTKPLENIVAGNIPKTEYLKIANDIKNYMDTSGKTPDFAYKTSLGTYLRYENLVYMYSMILDYYNTSGNKAAFAAMKPWARPVYLTSDRISTTTEGDWARLASIASILQSWGISAVGWDVGPDTQNGVLRDTDVPQDALVVDIYGGACAGTIYAMAQSYYLGIKGARKVYSIWISPPAVDITNLPTKKLNGGVNFLPRAHDDDFSTYLPDSGYNSKGVPTDGLNNPDQFLINHGYNFLVTSGNILEMATAILNQART
;
A
#
# COMPACT_ATOMS: atom_id res chain seq x y z
N MET A 1 64.97 13.64 55.98
CA MET A 1 63.56 13.30 55.75
C MET A 1 62.98 14.39 54.86
N ALA A 2 62.86 14.13 53.55
CA ALA A 2 62.17 15.04 52.65
C ALA A 2 60.66 14.74 52.74
N ALA A 3 59.85 15.76 53.01
CA ALA A 3 58.39 15.65 53.01
C ALA A 3 57.93 15.26 51.60
N GLY A 4 57.24 14.13 51.47
CA GLY A 4 56.68 13.69 50.19
C GLY A 4 55.65 14.69 49.69
N GLU A 5 55.68 14.98 48.38
CA GLU A 5 54.69 15.84 47.75
C GLU A 5 53.26 15.35 48.04
N PRO A 6 52.28 16.25 48.25
CA PRO A 6 50.90 15.87 48.50
C PRO A 6 50.35 15.10 47.29
N THR A 7 50.00 13.83 47.51
CA THR A 7 49.34 12.98 46.51
C THR A 7 47.91 13.46 46.28
N THR A 8 47.63 13.95 45.08
CA THR A 8 46.26 14.34 44.69
C THR A 8 45.41 13.08 44.52
N THR A 9 44.24 13.04 45.16
CA THR A 9 43.28 11.92 45.07
C THR A 9 41.88 12.44 44.77
N PHE A 10 41.05 11.62 44.12
CA PHE A 10 39.67 11.95 43.80
C PHE A 10 38.70 10.88 44.30
N THR A 11 37.53 11.30 44.78
CA THR A 11 36.45 10.38 45.12
C THR A 11 35.75 9.86 43.87
N ILE A 12 35.06 8.72 43.99
CA ILE A 12 34.22 8.17 42.92
C ILE A 12 33.15 9.19 42.48
N ASP A 13 32.60 9.97 43.40
CA ASP A 13 31.59 11.00 43.08
C ASP A 13 32.15 12.12 42.20
N GLN A 14 33.37 12.59 42.49
CA GLN A 14 34.04 13.60 41.67
C GLN A 14 34.31 13.07 40.25
N ILE A 15 34.78 11.83 40.13
CA ILE A 15 35.07 11.21 38.82
C ILE A 15 33.80 11.01 38.00
N LYS A 16 32.69 10.60 38.63
CA LYS A 16 31.39 10.45 37.95
C LYS A 16 30.84 11.77 37.42
N GLN A 17 30.97 12.88 38.16
CA GLN A 17 30.56 14.20 37.67
C GLN A 17 31.41 14.67 36.47
N ALA A 18 32.73 14.40 36.52
CA ALA A 18 33.61 14.67 35.39
C ALA A 18 33.27 13.78 34.17
N ALA A 19 32.88 12.52 34.40
CA ALA A 19 32.45 11.59 33.37
C ALA A 19 31.17 12.07 32.66
N THR A 20 30.19 12.60 33.42
CA THR A 20 29.03 13.30 32.86
C THR A 20 29.48 14.44 31.93
N THR A 21 30.39 15.29 32.38
CA THR A 21 30.89 16.44 31.60
C THR A 21 31.57 16.02 30.30
N VAL A 22 32.45 15.02 30.35
CA VAL A 22 33.20 14.53 29.19
C VAL A 22 32.29 13.83 28.19
N ARG A 23 31.37 12.98 28.65
CA ARG A 23 30.34 12.39 27.78
C ARG A 23 29.56 13.47 27.07
N ASP A 24 29.09 14.48 27.81
CA ASP A 24 28.27 15.56 27.26
C ASP A 24 29.02 16.36 26.19
N TYR A 25 30.32 16.61 26.42
CA TYR A 25 31.18 17.23 25.43
C TYR A 25 31.31 16.38 24.16
N ILE A 26 31.57 15.07 24.30
CA ILE A 26 31.70 14.15 23.17
C ILE A 26 30.38 14.06 22.38
N GLU A 27 29.23 13.92 23.06
CA GLU A 27 27.91 13.88 22.42
C GLU A 27 27.54 15.17 21.68
N THR A 28 28.17 16.29 22.05
CA THR A 28 27.92 17.61 21.44
C THR A 28 28.87 17.88 20.28
N TYR A 29 30.15 17.56 20.44
CA TYR A 29 31.21 17.99 19.53
C TYR A 29 31.84 16.84 18.73
N ASP A 30 31.46 15.58 18.99
CA ASP A 30 32.02 14.36 18.38
C ASP A 30 33.56 14.30 18.44
N LYS A 31 34.15 14.88 19.49
CA LYS A 31 35.59 14.84 19.78
C LYS A 31 35.83 14.82 21.29
N LEU A 32 36.98 14.32 21.72
CA LEU A 32 37.40 14.45 23.12
C LEU A 32 37.69 15.93 23.45
N PRO A 33 37.39 16.39 24.68
CA PRO A 33 37.97 17.61 25.20
C PRO A 33 39.47 17.41 25.48
N ASP A 34 40.27 18.48 25.47
CA ASP A 34 41.71 18.36 25.79
C ASP A 34 41.96 17.94 27.24
N ASN A 35 41.09 18.40 28.15
CA ASN A 35 41.13 18.14 29.59
C ASN A 35 39.73 18.25 30.20
N VAL A 36 39.60 17.79 31.44
CA VAL A 36 38.40 17.93 32.28
C VAL A 36 38.80 18.44 33.67
N LEU A 37 37.96 19.28 34.27
CA LEU A 37 38.12 19.69 35.66
C LEU A 37 37.51 18.64 36.60
N ILE A 38 38.28 18.21 37.60
CA ILE A 38 37.80 17.39 38.71
C ILE A 38 38.04 18.18 40.00
N GLY A 39 36.97 18.75 40.56
CA GLY A 39 37.10 19.79 41.58
C GLY A 39 37.75 21.04 40.99
N THR A 40 38.95 21.40 41.46
CA THR A 40 39.75 22.52 40.94
C THR A 40 40.95 22.06 40.10
N THR A 41 41.17 20.74 39.98
CA THR A 41 42.34 20.18 39.30
C THR A 41 42.03 19.92 37.82
N THR A 42 42.90 20.40 36.93
CA THR A 42 42.84 20.08 35.50
C THR A 42 43.43 18.70 35.25
N VAL A 43 42.64 17.80 34.65
CA VAL A 43 43.00 16.40 34.39
C VAL A 43 42.97 16.15 32.88
N THR A 44 44.07 15.66 32.30
CA THR A 44 44.16 15.34 30.87
C THR A 44 43.38 14.07 30.54
N MET A 45 42.94 13.88 29.29
CA MET A 45 42.19 12.67 28.92
C MET A 45 42.98 11.35 29.15
N PRO A 46 44.32 11.29 28.96
CA PRO A 46 45.13 10.14 29.37
C PRO A 46 44.99 9.80 30.86
N GLN A 47 45.08 10.80 31.73
CA GLN A 47 44.90 10.63 33.17
C GLN A 47 43.45 10.24 33.49
N PHE A 48 42.50 10.85 32.80
CA PHE A 48 41.09 10.62 33.02
C PHE A 48 40.68 9.19 32.65
N LEU A 49 41.22 8.61 31.57
CA LEU A 49 40.93 7.21 31.21
C LEU A 49 41.32 6.23 32.33
N GLU A 50 42.44 6.48 33.02
CA GLU A 50 42.84 5.65 34.15
C GLU A 50 41.86 5.80 35.32
N LEU A 51 41.49 7.04 35.67
CA LEU A 51 40.49 7.31 36.70
C LEU A 51 39.14 6.63 36.38
N LEU A 52 38.71 6.71 35.12
CA LEU A 52 37.48 6.10 34.62
C LEU A 52 37.51 4.57 34.74
N ALA A 53 38.59 3.92 34.32
CA ALA A 53 38.76 2.48 34.38
C ALA A 53 38.84 1.99 35.84
N THR A 54 39.65 2.65 36.67
CA THR A 54 39.80 2.31 38.10
C THR A 54 38.50 2.52 38.87
N ALA A 55 37.79 3.63 38.64
CA ALA A 55 36.48 3.87 39.25
C ALA A 55 35.45 2.80 38.85
N THR A 56 35.44 2.40 37.58
CA THR A 56 34.53 1.35 37.07
C THR A 56 34.79 0.01 37.77
N ILE A 57 36.05 -0.36 37.98
CA ILE A 57 36.44 -1.58 38.71
C ILE A 57 36.03 -1.47 40.19
N GLN A 58 36.33 -0.34 40.84
CA GLN A 58 36.01 -0.12 42.25
C GLN A 58 34.49 -0.17 42.52
N ILE A 59 33.69 0.51 41.71
CA ILE A 59 32.22 0.45 41.78
C ILE A 59 31.73 -0.99 41.61
N ASN A 60 32.31 -1.75 40.69
CA ASN A 60 31.92 -3.15 40.51
C ASN A 60 32.17 -3.98 41.77
N ASN A 61 33.27 -3.71 42.48
CA ASN A 61 33.70 -4.42 43.69
C ASN A 61 33.14 -3.84 45.00
N GLY A 62 32.35 -2.76 44.95
CA GLY A 62 31.83 -2.09 46.15
C GLY A 62 32.90 -1.33 46.94
N ASN A 63 34.01 -0.95 46.29
CA ASN A 63 35.07 -0.15 46.86
C ASN A 63 34.83 1.34 46.57
N ASN A 64 34.97 2.19 47.60
CA ASN A 64 34.75 3.64 47.52
C ASN A 64 36.00 4.45 47.88
N ASN A 65 37.17 3.82 47.96
CA ASN A 65 38.41 4.49 48.32
C ASN A 65 38.79 5.55 47.27
N PRO A 66 39.33 6.71 47.69
CA PRO A 66 39.83 7.71 46.74
C PRO A 66 40.89 7.13 45.80
N ILE A 67 40.85 7.59 44.54
CA ILE A 67 41.78 7.16 43.49
C ILE A 67 42.86 8.23 43.32
N THR A 68 44.13 7.83 43.42
CA THR A 68 45.28 8.72 43.24
C THR A 68 45.43 9.13 41.78
N LEU A 69 45.58 10.43 41.53
CA LEU A 69 45.92 10.95 40.21
C LEU A 69 47.35 10.56 39.83
N ARG A 70 47.52 9.95 38.67
CA ARG A 70 48.82 9.55 38.10
C ARG A 70 49.00 10.15 36.72
N THR A 71 50.24 10.21 36.25
CA THR A 71 50.58 10.78 34.93
C THR A 71 50.93 9.66 33.96
N PHE A 72 50.39 9.77 32.75
CA PHE A 72 50.60 8.83 31.65
C PHE A 72 50.87 9.60 30.37
N THR A 73 51.71 9.03 29.50
CA THR A 73 51.93 9.60 28.16
C THR A 73 50.73 9.35 27.26
N ALA A 74 50.42 10.34 26.41
CA ALA A 74 49.31 10.25 25.46
C ALA A 74 49.51 9.10 24.45
N PRO A 75 48.40 8.53 23.92
CA PRO A 75 48.47 7.53 22.85
C PRO A 75 49.17 8.11 21.62
N LYS A 76 49.86 7.25 20.87
CA LYS A 76 50.63 7.65 19.68
C LYS A 76 49.89 7.33 18.40
N ASP A 77 49.29 6.14 18.32
CA ASP A 77 48.71 5.61 17.08
C ASP A 77 47.35 4.93 17.35
N PRO A 78 46.29 5.67 17.74
CA PRO A 78 44.96 5.09 17.91
C PRO A 78 44.43 4.44 16.62
N LEU A 79 43.94 3.20 16.73
CA LEU A 79 43.34 2.44 15.62
C LEU A 79 41.89 2.08 15.94
N GLU A 80 41.01 2.20 14.95
CA GLU A 80 39.62 1.75 15.06
C GLU A 80 39.24 0.77 13.96
N ASN A 81 38.58 -0.30 14.38
CA ASN A 81 37.94 -1.28 13.52
C ASN A 81 36.83 -1.97 14.31
N ILE A 82 35.73 -1.26 14.57
CA ILE A 82 34.52 -1.80 15.20
C ILE A 82 33.28 -1.58 14.31
N VAL A 83 32.20 -2.30 14.60
CA VAL A 83 30.84 -2.00 14.12
C VAL A 83 29.98 -1.50 15.28
N ALA A 84 28.82 -0.89 14.97
CA ALA A 84 27.88 -0.48 16.01
C ALA A 84 27.30 -1.71 16.75
N GLY A 85 27.24 -1.64 18.08
CA GLY A 85 26.70 -2.72 18.91
C GLY A 85 26.93 -2.49 20.40
N ASN A 86 26.75 -3.53 21.21
CA ASN A 86 26.88 -3.47 22.67
C ASN A 86 28.12 -4.20 23.17
N ILE A 87 28.92 -3.53 23.99
CA ILE A 87 29.97 -4.17 24.81
C ILE A 87 29.35 -4.48 26.17
N TYR A 88 29.17 -5.77 26.46
CA TYR A 88 28.49 -6.22 27.69
C TYR A 88 29.37 -6.08 28.93
N LYS A 89 28.73 -6.07 30.11
CA LYS A 89 29.39 -5.86 31.41
C LYS A 89 30.66 -6.66 31.64
N THR A 90 30.63 -7.96 31.39
CA THR A 90 31.81 -8.81 31.56
C THR A 90 32.98 -8.34 30.69
N GLU A 91 32.69 -7.90 29.47
CA GLU A 91 33.70 -7.45 28.51
C GLU A 91 34.24 -6.05 28.86
N TYR A 92 33.38 -5.07 29.14
CA TYR A 92 33.88 -3.73 29.52
C TYR A 92 34.66 -3.77 30.85
N LEU A 93 34.36 -4.69 31.77
CA LEU A 93 35.14 -4.87 32.99
C LEU A 93 36.49 -5.54 32.72
N LYS A 94 36.55 -6.50 31.80
CA LYS A 94 37.81 -7.06 31.34
C LYS A 94 38.70 -5.97 30.73
N ILE A 95 38.13 -5.17 29.81
CA ILE A 95 38.84 -4.05 29.19
C ILE A 95 39.35 -3.05 30.25
N ALA A 96 38.58 -2.78 31.31
CA ALA A 96 38.98 -1.84 32.36
C ALA A 96 40.22 -2.34 33.11
N ASN A 97 40.24 -3.63 33.44
CA ASN A 97 41.39 -4.26 34.10
C ASN A 97 42.61 -4.27 33.17
N ASP A 98 42.42 -4.58 31.88
CA ASP A 98 43.51 -4.58 30.89
C ASP A 98 44.13 -3.18 30.72
N ILE A 99 43.29 -2.13 30.64
CA ILE A 99 43.72 -0.73 30.62
C ILE A 99 44.54 -0.41 31.87
N LYS A 100 43.99 -0.69 33.06
CA LYS A 100 44.65 -0.39 34.32
C LYS A 100 46.02 -1.08 34.42
N ASN A 101 46.07 -2.37 34.12
CA ASN A 101 47.31 -3.16 34.17
C ASN A 101 48.36 -2.64 33.17
N TYR A 102 47.94 -2.30 31.95
CA TYR A 102 48.84 -1.75 30.94
C TYR A 102 49.40 -0.38 31.36
N MET A 103 48.54 0.51 31.85
CA MET A 103 48.95 1.84 32.29
C MET A 103 49.87 1.78 33.51
N ASP A 104 49.56 0.91 34.49
CA ASP A 104 50.35 0.71 35.69
C ASP A 104 51.77 0.21 35.41
N THR A 105 51.89 -0.72 34.45
CA THR A 105 53.17 -1.37 34.12
C THR A 105 54.02 -0.57 33.14
N SER A 106 53.39 0.16 32.21
CA SER A 106 54.12 0.84 31.13
C SER A 106 54.30 2.36 31.35
N GLY A 107 53.45 2.99 32.16
CA GLY A 107 53.36 4.46 32.24
C GLY A 107 52.78 5.13 30.99
N LYS A 108 52.14 4.36 30.10
CA LYS A 108 51.57 4.83 28.83
C LYS A 108 50.08 4.55 28.77
N THR A 109 49.32 5.43 28.13
CA THR A 109 47.91 5.22 27.82
C THR A 109 47.77 4.31 26.60
N PRO A 110 46.85 3.32 26.60
CA PRO A 110 46.68 2.42 25.46
C PRO A 110 46.09 3.15 24.24
N ASP A 111 46.58 2.83 23.05
CA ASP A 111 46.06 3.34 21.77
C ASP A 111 44.65 2.79 21.45
N PHE A 112 44.34 1.57 21.90
CA PHE A 112 43.07 0.87 21.69
C PHE A 112 42.91 -0.32 22.66
N ALA A 113 41.69 -0.84 22.79
CA ALA A 113 41.45 -2.19 23.27
C ALA A 113 41.41 -3.18 22.10
N TYR A 114 42.09 -4.31 22.25
CA TYR A 114 42.29 -5.31 21.20
C TYR A 114 41.27 -6.45 21.28
N LYS A 115 40.68 -6.82 20.13
CA LYS A 115 39.70 -7.90 19.94
C LYS A 115 38.48 -7.79 20.87
N THR A 116 37.63 -6.82 20.58
CA THR A 116 36.31 -6.70 21.22
C THR A 116 35.25 -7.49 20.46
N SER A 117 34.08 -7.67 21.07
CA SER A 117 32.89 -8.24 20.44
C SER A 117 32.38 -7.42 19.24
N LEU A 118 32.80 -6.15 19.14
CA LEU A 118 32.41 -5.25 18.07
C LEU A 118 33.47 -5.14 16.97
N GLY A 119 34.69 -5.66 17.17
CA GLY A 119 35.73 -5.69 16.15
C GLY A 119 37.16 -5.72 16.70
N THR A 120 38.16 -5.57 15.83
CA THR A 120 39.57 -5.79 16.19
C THR A 120 40.15 -4.71 17.08
N TYR A 121 39.79 -3.44 16.87
CA TYR A 121 40.40 -2.31 17.56
C TYR A 121 39.33 -1.32 18.03
N LEU A 122 39.14 -1.20 19.34
CA LEU A 122 38.32 -0.16 19.96
C LEU A 122 39.25 0.98 20.39
N ARG A 123 39.33 2.05 19.59
CA ARG A 123 40.30 3.13 19.80
C ARG A 123 40.16 3.85 21.13
N TYR A 124 41.24 4.50 21.54
CA TYR A 124 41.36 5.29 22.76
C TYR A 124 40.16 6.20 23.06
N GLU A 125 39.67 6.98 22.10
CA GLU A 125 38.58 7.92 22.30
C GLU A 125 37.26 7.20 22.61
N ASN A 126 37.04 6.03 22.00
CA ASN A 126 35.91 5.18 22.34
C ASN A 126 36.03 4.60 23.75
N LEU A 127 37.24 4.35 24.26
CA LEU A 127 37.42 3.91 25.65
C LEU A 127 37.02 5.02 26.63
N VAL A 128 37.50 6.25 26.41
CA VAL A 128 37.13 7.41 27.23
C VAL A 128 35.62 7.64 27.18
N TYR A 129 35.02 7.60 25.99
CA TYR A 129 33.57 7.75 25.82
C TYR A 129 32.78 6.64 26.51
N MET A 130 33.17 5.37 26.28
CA MET A 130 32.52 4.19 26.86
C MET A 130 32.46 4.27 28.39
N TYR A 131 33.60 4.52 29.04
CA TYR A 131 33.61 4.61 30.50
C TYR A 131 32.96 5.88 31.03
N SER A 132 33.00 6.98 30.28
CA SER A 132 32.24 8.18 30.64
C SER A 132 30.72 7.91 30.65
N MET A 133 30.21 7.18 29.65
CA MET A 133 28.82 6.72 29.62
C MET A 133 28.49 5.77 30.78
N ILE A 134 29.36 4.79 31.07
CA ILE A 134 29.14 3.81 32.14
C ILE A 134 29.08 4.51 33.51
N LEU A 135 30.00 5.44 33.77
CA LEU A 135 30.05 6.15 35.05
C LEU A 135 28.93 7.17 35.19
N ASP A 136 28.53 7.86 34.12
CA ASP A 136 27.35 8.72 34.15
C ASP A 136 26.06 7.91 34.41
N TYR A 137 25.90 6.75 33.77
CA TYR A 137 24.75 5.88 34.03
C TYR A 137 24.68 5.48 35.51
N TYR A 138 25.83 5.14 36.11
CA TYR A 138 25.88 4.86 37.54
C TYR A 138 25.59 6.11 38.39
N ASN A 139 26.07 7.29 37.98
CA ASN A 139 25.80 8.57 38.65
C ASN A 139 24.31 8.90 38.71
N THR A 140 23.61 8.69 37.61
CA THR A 140 22.20 9.09 37.44
C THR A 140 21.22 8.03 37.91
N SER A 141 21.53 6.74 37.74
CA SER A 141 20.62 5.63 38.07
C SER A 141 20.94 4.92 39.39
N GLY A 142 22.15 5.07 39.92
CA GLY A 142 22.68 4.24 41.01
C GLY A 142 22.96 2.77 40.63
N ASN A 143 22.66 2.37 39.39
CA ASN A 143 22.77 0.99 38.92
C ASN A 143 24.02 0.77 38.07
N LYS A 144 24.60 -0.43 38.13
CA LYS A 144 25.72 -0.84 37.27
C LYS A 144 25.19 -1.06 35.84
N ALA A 145 25.84 -0.49 34.83
CA ALA A 145 25.45 -0.66 33.43
C ALA A 145 25.52 -2.15 33.02
N ALA A 146 24.51 -2.65 32.31
CA ALA A 146 24.53 -4.02 31.79
C ALA A 146 25.42 -4.15 30.52
N PHE A 147 25.55 -3.06 29.78
CA PHE A 147 26.36 -2.92 28.57
C PHE A 147 26.64 -1.44 28.29
N ALA A 148 27.60 -1.17 27.41
CA ALA A 148 27.79 0.13 26.77
C ALA A 148 27.52 0.01 25.26
N ALA A 149 26.63 0.85 24.73
CA ALA A 149 26.32 0.90 23.31
C ALA A 149 27.39 1.75 22.60
N MET A 150 28.14 1.14 21.69
CA MET A 150 29.25 1.75 21.00
C MET A 150 29.01 1.78 19.49
N LYS A 151 29.59 2.78 18.83
CA LYS A 151 29.70 2.90 17.37
C LYS A 151 31.09 3.44 17.05
N PRO A 152 31.59 3.27 15.81
CA PRO A 152 32.86 3.88 15.41
C PRO A 152 32.85 5.38 15.68
N ILE A 153 33.92 5.94 16.25
CA ILE A 153 34.03 7.40 16.42
C ILE A 153 34.52 8.08 15.13
N THR A 154 35.14 7.31 14.22
CA THR A 154 35.62 7.78 12.89
C THR A 154 34.49 7.87 11.85
N ILE A 155 33.25 7.84 12.30
CA ILE A 155 32.06 8.29 11.57
C ILE A 155 32.33 9.68 10.97
N VAL A 156 31.88 9.93 9.73
CA VAL A 156 32.22 11.13 8.94
C VAL A 156 32.21 12.37 9.84
N ASN A 157 33.40 12.96 10.07
CA ASN A 157 33.54 14.12 10.95
C ASN A 157 32.97 15.36 10.27
N LEU A 158 31.64 15.44 10.21
CA LEU A 158 30.90 16.55 9.65
C LEU A 158 30.97 17.71 10.64
N PRO A 159 31.29 18.94 10.23
CA PRO A 159 31.35 20.07 11.14
C PRO A 159 29.98 20.37 11.76
N VAL A 160 29.97 20.76 13.04
CA VAL A 160 28.77 21.33 13.69
C VAL A 160 28.58 22.74 13.17
N LEU A 161 27.45 23.00 12.52
CA LEU A 161 27.13 24.31 11.93
C LEU A 161 26.36 25.21 12.91
N ASN A 162 25.50 24.61 13.73
CA ASN A 162 24.68 25.28 14.75
C ASN A 162 24.18 24.23 15.76
N THR A 163 23.48 24.64 16.82
CA THR A 163 22.72 23.72 17.70
C THR A 163 21.30 24.23 17.91
N PHE A 164 20.33 23.32 18.04
CA PHE A 164 18.92 23.67 18.24
C PHE A 164 18.33 22.95 19.46
N THR A 165 17.40 23.60 20.15
CA THR A 165 16.62 22.97 21.23
C THR A 165 15.54 22.05 20.65
N ILE A 166 15.04 21.13 21.49
CA ILE A 166 13.90 20.27 21.12
C ILE A 166 12.66 21.11 20.75
N ASP A 167 12.43 22.23 21.45
CA ASP A 167 11.28 23.09 21.18
C ASP A 167 11.35 23.78 19.81
N GLN A 168 12.53 24.24 19.40
CA GLN A 168 12.74 24.81 18.08
C GLN A 168 12.47 23.77 16.97
N ILE A 169 12.94 22.53 17.15
CA ILE A 169 12.77 21.47 16.13
C ILE A 169 11.31 21.03 16.02
N LYS A 170 10.58 20.94 17.15
CA LYS A 170 9.14 20.61 17.14
C LYS A 170 8.29 21.65 16.42
N GLN A 171 8.59 22.94 16.61
CA GLN A 171 7.87 24.01 15.88
C GLN A 171 8.15 23.95 14.37
N ALA A 172 9.39 23.66 13.98
CA ALA A 172 9.73 23.43 12.58
C ALA A 172 9.02 22.18 12.01
N ALA A 173 8.85 21.13 12.83
CA ALA A 173 8.12 19.92 12.44
C ALA A 173 6.64 20.20 12.17
N THR A 174 5.99 21.01 13.01
CA THR A 174 4.64 21.53 12.74
C THR A 174 4.57 22.24 11.39
N THR A 175 5.52 23.16 11.13
CA THR A 175 5.57 23.94 9.88
C THR A 175 5.72 23.03 8.64
N VAL A 176 6.60 22.04 8.70
CA VAL A 176 6.84 21.11 7.58
C VAL A 176 5.62 20.21 7.34
N ARG A 177 4.98 19.69 8.39
CA ARG A 177 3.74 18.93 8.26
C ARG A 177 2.66 19.77 7.57
N ASP A 178 2.40 20.97 8.06
CA ASP A 178 1.35 21.85 7.53
C ASP A 178 1.61 22.21 6.06
N TYR A 179 2.87 22.43 5.70
CA TYR A 179 3.26 22.64 4.31
C TYR A 179 2.95 21.43 3.42
N ILE A 180 3.32 20.22 3.87
CA ILE A 180 3.04 18.98 3.13
C ILE A 180 1.54 18.77 2.95
N GLU A 181 0.74 18.98 4.00
CA GLU A 181 -0.72 18.79 3.97
C GLU A 181 -1.45 19.86 3.15
N THR A 182 -0.86 21.05 3.01
CA THR A 182 -1.43 22.15 2.22
C THR A 182 -1.04 22.05 0.74
N TYR A 183 0.20 21.68 0.45
CA TYR A 183 0.77 21.76 -0.90
C TYR A 183 1.03 20.40 -1.56
N ASP A 184 0.71 19.30 -0.89
CA ASP A 184 0.92 17.92 -1.37
C ASP A 184 2.37 17.73 -1.89
N LYS A 185 3.36 18.34 -1.21
CA LYS A 185 4.79 18.21 -1.56
C LYS A 185 5.71 18.52 -0.38
N LEU A 186 6.94 18.02 -0.46
CA LEU A 186 7.98 18.35 0.52
C LEU A 186 8.48 19.80 0.27
N PRO A 187 8.68 20.62 1.31
CA PRO A 187 9.36 21.90 1.14
C PRO A 187 10.86 21.67 0.86
N ASP A 188 11.53 22.60 0.18
CA ASP A 188 12.97 22.49 -0.08
C ASP A 188 13.80 22.66 1.22
N ASN A 189 13.31 23.51 2.12
CA ASN A 189 13.94 23.85 3.39
C ASN A 189 12.90 24.32 4.42
N VAL A 190 13.32 24.39 5.68
CA VAL A 190 12.56 24.97 6.79
C VAL A 190 13.45 25.94 7.56
N LEU A 191 12.86 27.00 8.09
CA LEU A 191 13.55 27.94 8.96
C LEU A 191 13.47 27.44 10.41
N ILE A 192 14.61 27.33 11.09
CA ILE A 192 14.68 27.07 12.53
C ILE A 192 15.39 28.26 13.20
N GLY A 193 14.62 29.09 13.91
CA GLY A 193 15.08 30.41 14.34
C GLY A 193 15.37 31.29 13.13
N THR A 194 16.65 31.62 12.88
CA THR A 194 17.11 32.37 11.70
C THR A 194 17.90 31.50 10.71
N THR A 195 18.07 30.22 10.99
CA THR A 195 18.89 29.31 10.18
C THR A 195 18.01 28.56 9.18
N THR A 196 18.36 28.65 7.90
CA THR A 196 17.76 27.81 6.83
C THR A 196 18.30 26.39 6.93
N VAL A 197 17.40 25.41 7.09
CA VAL A 197 17.73 23.99 7.25
C VAL A 197 17.12 23.21 6.09
N THR A 198 17.95 22.50 5.32
CA THR A 198 17.48 21.65 4.21
C THR A 198 16.78 20.39 4.74
N MET A 199 15.89 19.78 3.96
CA MET A 199 15.19 18.56 4.41
C MET A 199 16.11 17.37 4.76
N PRO A 200 17.25 17.14 4.09
CA PRO A 200 18.25 16.16 4.54
C PRO A 200 18.72 16.41 5.97
N GLN A 201 19.08 17.65 6.28
CA GLN A 201 19.51 18.06 7.61
C GLN A 201 18.36 17.94 8.61
N PHE A 202 17.16 18.32 8.18
CA PHE A 202 15.98 18.25 9.00
C PHE A 202 15.60 16.82 9.38
N LEU A 203 15.77 15.83 8.49
CA LEU A 203 15.53 14.42 8.83
C LEU A 203 16.43 13.93 9.98
N GLU A 204 17.70 14.35 10.01
CA GLU A 204 18.59 14.03 11.13
C GLU A 204 18.09 14.68 12.43
N LEU A 205 17.73 15.97 12.39
CA LEU A 205 17.18 16.67 13.55
C LEU A 205 15.90 16.01 14.05
N LEU A 206 14.99 15.63 13.15
CA LEU A 206 13.72 14.97 13.44
C LEU A 206 13.93 13.61 14.15
N THR A 207 14.80 12.77 13.58
CA THR A 207 15.08 11.43 14.13
C THR A 207 15.83 11.51 15.46
N THR A 208 16.84 12.37 15.57
CA THR A 208 17.57 12.59 16.82
C THR A 208 16.68 13.17 17.91
N THR A 209 15.81 14.12 17.59
CA THR A 209 14.82 14.68 18.54
C THR A 209 13.87 13.61 19.03
N THR A 210 13.37 12.75 18.13
CA THR A 210 12.45 11.65 18.48
C THR A 210 13.11 10.67 19.46
N ILE A 211 14.38 10.32 19.24
CA ILE A 211 15.16 9.46 20.15
C ILE A 211 15.36 10.14 21.51
N ARG A 212 15.75 11.43 21.52
CA ARG A 212 16.00 12.19 22.75
C ARG A 212 14.75 12.36 23.61
N ILE A 213 13.61 12.69 23.01
CA ILE A 213 12.31 12.73 23.69
C ILE A 213 11.98 11.36 24.29
N ASN A 214 12.24 10.27 23.55
CA ASN A 214 11.98 8.94 24.08
C ASN A 214 12.81 8.65 25.35
N ASN A 215 14.06 9.08 25.36
CA ASN A 215 15.03 8.83 26.43
C ASN A 215 15.00 9.89 27.56
N GLY A 216 14.17 10.93 27.47
CA GLY A 216 14.14 12.02 28.45
C GLY A 216 15.35 12.95 28.40
N ASN A 217 16.08 12.97 27.28
CA ASN A 217 17.23 13.85 27.07
C ASN A 217 16.76 15.17 26.44
N ASN A 218 17.07 16.30 27.06
CA ASN A 218 16.66 17.64 26.63
C ASN A 218 17.80 18.51 26.06
N LYS A 219 19.00 17.94 25.85
CA LYS A 219 20.15 18.68 25.36
C LYS A 219 19.91 19.24 23.94
N PRO A 220 20.59 20.34 23.56
CA PRO A 220 20.57 20.85 22.19
C PRO A 220 21.17 19.86 21.17
N ILE A 221 20.60 19.81 19.97
CA ILE A 221 20.98 18.88 18.90
C ILE A 221 21.84 19.64 17.88
N PRO A 222 23.02 19.12 17.50
CA PRO A 222 23.88 19.76 16.51
C PRO A 222 23.32 19.64 15.10
N LEU A 223 23.40 20.73 14.34
CA LEU A 223 23.12 20.77 12.91
C LEU A 223 24.39 20.37 12.13
N ARG A 224 24.25 19.41 11.21
CA ARG A 224 25.32 18.94 10.31
C ARG A 224 24.85 18.99 8.86
N THR A 225 25.70 18.61 7.90
CA THR A 225 25.36 18.56 6.47
C THR A 225 25.31 17.12 5.99
N PHE A 226 24.26 16.76 5.26
CA PHE A 226 24.09 15.44 4.66
C PHE A 226 23.74 15.60 3.18
N THR A 227 24.28 14.71 2.33
CA THR A 227 23.90 14.73 0.91
C THR A 227 22.44 14.29 0.76
N ALA A 228 21.72 14.92 -0.17
CA ALA A 228 20.36 14.54 -0.54
C ALA A 228 20.31 13.08 -1.06
N PRO A 229 19.17 12.38 -0.89
CA PRO A 229 18.96 11.08 -1.50
C PRO A 229 18.95 11.21 -3.03
N THR A 230 19.47 10.21 -3.74
CA THR A 230 19.58 10.22 -5.21
C THR A 230 18.56 9.33 -5.90
N ASN A 231 17.97 8.37 -5.20
CA ASN A 231 17.02 7.42 -5.77
C ASN A 231 16.02 6.90 -4.71
N PRO A 232 15.11 7.76 -4.21
CA PRO A 232 14.07 7.33 -3.29
C PRO A 232 13.12 6.33 -3.97
N LEU A 233 12.94 5.16 -3.33
CA LEU A 233 12.05 4.09 -3.80
C LEU A 233 10.96 3.84 -2.77
N GLU A 234 9.75 3.54 -3.26
CA GLU A 234 8.58 3.35 -2.42
C GLU A 234 7.86 2.05 -2.75
N ASN A 235 7.54 1.29 -1.70
CA ASN A 235 6.71 0.11 -1.75
C ASN A 235 6.05 -0.13 -0.38
N ILE A 236 5.19 0.81 0.02
CA ILE A 236 4.34 0.70 1.21
C ILE A 236 2.86 0.71 0.81
N VAL A 237 2.01 0.25 1.72
CA VAL A 237 0.56 0.45 1.70
C VAL A 237 0.15 1.36 2.87
N ALA A 238 -1.08 1.85 2.85
CA ALA A 238 -1.60 2.61 3.98
C ALA A 238 -1.67 1.74 5.25
N GLY A 239 -1.24 2.29 6.39
CA GLY A 239 -1.21 1.57 7.65
C GLY A 239 -0.49 2.34 8.76
N ASN A 240 -0.37 1.71 9.94
CA ASN A 240 0.24 2.32 11.12
C ASN A 240 1.64 1.78 11.36
N ILE A 241 2.62 2.68 11.49
CA ILE A 241 3.95 2.36 12.03
C ILE A 241 3.93 2.64 13.52
N TYR A 242 3.99 1.59 14.33
CA TYR A 242 3.88 1.69 15.79
C TYR A 242 5.17 2.24 16.43
N LYS A 243 5.05 2.76 17.66
CA LYS A 243 6.14 3.40 18.40
C LYS A 243 7.44 2.61 18.47
N THR A 244 7.36 1.33 18.78
CA THR A 244 8.55 0.47 18.84
C THR A 244 9.27 0.38 17.50
N GLU A 245 8.53 0.46 16.39
CA GLU A 245 9.07 0.41 15.03
C GLU A 245 9.59 1.78 14.58
N TYR A 246 8.83 2.88 14.74
CA TYR A 246 9.35 4.19 14.33
C TYR A 246 10.59 4.59 15.14
N LEU A 247 10.76 4.11 16.37
CA LEU A 247 11.99 4.33 17.15
C LEU A 247 13.17 3.51 16.61
N LYS A 248 12.93 2.27 16.14
CA LYS A 248 13.97 1.48 15.46
C LYS A 248 14.38 2.15 14.14
N ILE A 249 13.41 2.62 13.36
CA ILE A 249 13.65 3.39 12.13
C ILE A 249 14.47 4.64 12.43
N ALA A 250 14.15 5.38 13.51
CA ALA A 250 14.86 6.63 13.85
C ALA A 250 16.33 6.35 14.14
N ASN A 251 16.62 5.30 14.93
CA ASN A 251 18.00 4.89 15.20
C ASN A 251 18.73 4.41 13.94
N ALA A 252 18.07 3.65 13.07
CA ALA A 252 18.66 3.17 11.83
C ALA A 252 19.01 4.32 10.87
N VAL A 253 18.09 5.27 10.69
CA VAL A 253 18.30 6.48 9.89
C VAL A 253 19.45 7.30 10.46
N LYS A 254 19.43 7.59 11.77
CA LYS A 254 20.49 8.34 12.43
C LYS A 254 21.86 7.67 12.25
N ASN A 255 21.96 6.36 12.52
CA ASN A 255 23.21 5.62 12.39
C ASN A 255 23.73 5.60 10.95
N TYR A 256 22.84 5.46 9.96
CA TYR A 256 23.20 5.53 8.55
C TYR A 256 23.73 6.91 8.17
N MET A 257 23.01 7.96 8.56
CA MET A 257 23.38 9.34 8.25
C MET A 257 24.70 9.72 8.90
N ASP A 258 24.87 9.43 10.19
CA ASP A 258 26.12 9.60 10.92
C ASP A 258 27.25 8.89 10.13
N SER A 259 27.14 7.59 9.90
CA SER A 259 28.24 6.76 9.38
C SER A 259 28.62 7.02 7.93
N THR A 260 27.71 7.57 7.13
CA THR A 260 27.94 7.75 5.68
C THR A 260 28.02 9.22 5.26
N GLY A 261 27.52 10.15 6.07
CA GLY A 261 27.29 11.54 5.66
C GLY A 261 26.19 11.69 4.59
N LYS A 262 25.38 10.65 4.36
CA LYS A 262 24.34 10.61 3.33
C LYS A 262 22.97 10.39 3.95
N THR A 263 21.95 10.98 3.33
CA THR A 263 20.54 10.72 3.68
C THR A 263 20.08 9.42 3.04
N PRO A 264 19.36 8.54 3.75
CA PRO A 264 18.88 7.29 3.16
C PRO A 264 17.83 7.56 2.08
N ASN A 265 17.87 6.79 0.98
CA ASN A 265 16.83 6.80 -0.05
C ASN A 265 15.49 6.27 0.49
N TYR A 266 15.55 5.26 1.35
CA TYR A 266 14.41 4.60 1.99
C TYR A 266 14.88 3.79 3.20
N VAL A 267 13.94 3.31 4.01
CA VAL A 267 14.16 2.30 5.07
C VAL A 267 13.42 1.02 4.72
N SER A 268 14.04 -0.12 5.02
CA SER A 268 13.54 -1.47 4.72
C SER A 268 14.00 -2.47 5.78
N PRO A 269 13.16 -3.46 6.17
CA PRO A 269 11.72 -3.57 5.90
C PRO A 269 10.89 -2.74 6.90
N THR A 270 9.59 -2.59 6.64
CA THR A 270 8.61 -2.01 7.58
C THR A 270 7.35 -2.88 7.69
N SER A 271 6.53 -2.66 8.72
CA SER A 271 5.26 -3.35 8.94
C SER A 271 4.20 -3.06 7.87
N ILE A 272 4.37 -1.96 7.13
CA ILE A 272 3.44 -1.52 6.08
C ILE A 272 4.00 -1.70 4.67
N GLY A 273 5.16 -2.36 4.52
CA GLY A 273 5.77 -2.60 3.22
C GLY A 273 7.30 -2.66 3.26
N THR A 274 7.91 -2.85 2.10
CA THR A 274 9.36 -3.11 2.03
C THR A 274 10.19 -1.84 1.96
N GLN A 275 9.67 -0.73 1.42
CA GLN A 275 10.47 0.46 1.16
C GLN A 275 9.69 1.72 1.57
N LEU A 276 9.99 2.25 2.76
CA LEU A 276 9.49 3.55 3.22
C LEU A 276 10.47 4.63 2.76
N ARG A 277 10.13 5.36 1.69
CA ARG A 277 11.02 6.36 1.08
C ARG A 277 11.33 7.54 1.99
N TYR A 278 12.38 8.27 1.62
CA TYR A 278 12.85 9.49 2.28
C TYR A 278 11.75 10.49 2.66
N GLU A 279 10.86 10.85 1.73
CA GLU A 279 9.85 11.87 1.94
C GLU A 279 8.83 11.43 3.01
N ASN A 280 8.48 10.15 3.05
CA ASN A 280 7.66 9.60 4.13
C ASN A 280 8.38 9.65 5.47
N LEU A 281 9.70 9.49 5.53
CA LEU A 281 10.44 9.60 6.79
C LEU A 281 10.34 11.02 7.35
N VAL A 282 10.57 12.04 6.51
CA VAL A 282 10.44 13.45 6.91
C VAL A 282 9.02 13.74 7.38
N TYR A 283 8.01 13.32 6.62
CA TYR A 283 6.61 13.53 6.97
C TYR A 283 6.22 12.80 8.26
N MET A 284 6.58 11.52 8.39
CA MET A 284 6.29 10.70 9.56
C MET A 284 6.83 11.33 10.85
N TYR A 285 8.11 11.70 10.87
CA TYR A 285 8.69 12.30 12.08
C TYR A 285 8.20 13.73 12.31
N SER A 286 7.82 14.46 11.25
CA SER A 286 7.16 15.77 11.42
C SER A 286 5.82 15.63 12.15
N MET A 287 5.00 14.66 11.74
CA MET A 287 3.74 14.35 12.43
C MET A 287 3.96 13.88 13.88
N ILE A 288 4.94 13.00 14.12
CA ILE A 288 5.25 12.50 15.48
C ILE A 288 5.67 13.64 16.40
N LEU A 289 6.55 14.54 15.93
CA LEU A 289 7.03 15.65 16.73
C LEU A 289 5.99 16.74 16.93
N ASP A 290 5.16 17.02 15.93
CA ASP A 290 4.00 17.91 16.11
C ASP A 290 3.02 17.36 17.13
N TYR A 291 2.69 16.06 17.07
CA TYR A 291 1.81 15.43 18.06
C TYR A 291 2.39 15.58 19.48
N TYR A 292 3.69 15.41 19.64
CA TYR A 292 4.35 15.64 20.93
C TYR A 292 4.33 17.13 21.32
N ASN A 293 4.47 18.05 20.36
CA ASN A 293 4.40 19.50 20.58
C ASN A 293 3.04 19.93 21.13
N THR A 294 1.96 19.41 20.56
CA THR A 294 0.58 19.81 20.88
C THR A 294 -0.01 19.06 22.07
N SER A 295 0.34 17.77 22.24
CA SER A 295 -0.24 16.93 23.30
C SER A 295 0.65 16.72 24.53
N GLY A 296 1.96 16.96 24.41
CA GLY A 296 2.96 16.57 25.41
C GLY A 296 3.19 15.05 25.51
N ASN A 297 2.45 14.23 24.75
CA ASN A 297 2.47 12.77 24.81
C ASN A 297 3.26 12.17 23.64
N LYS A 298 3.91 11.02 23.88
CA LYS A 298 4.60 10.27 22.83
C LYS A 298 3.55 9.56 21.96
N ALA A 299 3.61 9.76 20.64
CA ALA A 299 2.69 9.11 19.69
C ALA A 299 2.73 7.58 19.84
N ALA A 300 1.56 6.91 19.83
CA ALA A 300 1.50 5.46 19.89
C ALA A 300 1.87 4.81 18.54
N PHE A 301 1.57 5.51 17.44
CA PHE A 301 1.87 5.13 16.07
C PHE A 301 1.86 6.38 15.18
N ALA A 302 2.38 6.25 13.96
CA ALA A 302 2.16 7.18 12.86
C ALA A 302 1.35 6.51 11.76
N ALA A 303 0.22 7.11 11.37
CA ALA A 303 -0.58 6.64 10.26
C ALA A 303 0.06 7.13 8.95
N MET A 304 0.48 6.19 8.11
CA MET A 304 1.19 6.48 6.87
C MET A 304 0.39 5.98 5.68
N LYS A 305 0.60 6.64 4.54
CA LYS A 305 0.15 6.21 3.22
C LYS A 305 1.28 6.44 2.21
N PRO A 306 1.24 5.83 1.02
CA PRO A 306 2.28 6.04 0.02
C PRO A 306 2.45 7.54 -0.28
N TRP A 307 3.68 8.01 -0.42
CA TRP A 307 3.99 9.38 -0.81
C TRP A 307 3.39 9.72 -2.16
N SER A 308 3.28 8.78 -3.09
CA SER A 308 2.54 9.00 -4.35
C SER A 308 1.06 9.35 -4.13
N VAL A 309 0.50 9.04 -2.96
CA VAL A 309 -0.87 9.42 -2.55
C VAL A 309 -0.86 10.74 -1.77
N VAL A 310 0.16 10.98 -0.94
CA VAL A 310 0.35 12.28 -0.25
C VAL A 310 0.61 13.39 -1.26
N SER A 311 1.43 13.14 -2.28
CA SER A 311 1.91 14.14 -3.24
C SER A 311 1.14 14.18 -4.56
N GLN A 312 -0.14 13.83 -4.52
CA GLN A 312 -0.96 13.85 -5.74
C GLN A 312 -1.26 15.30 -6.17
N PRO A 313 -1.02 15.65 -7.44
CA PRO A 313 -1.34 16.99 -7.93
C PRO A 313 -2.85 17.22 -7.98
N VAL A 314 -3.27 18.42 -7.61
CA VAL A 314 -4.62 18.92 -7.88
C VAL A 314 -4.72 19.30 -9.36
N LEU A 315 -5.59 18.62 -10.10
CA LEU A 315 -5.72 18.80 -11.55
C LEU A 315 -6.71 19.91 -11.92
N ALA A 316 -7.76 20.06 -11.12
CA ALA A 316 -8.82 21.04 -11.27
C ALA A 316 -9.60 21.16 -9.96
N THR A 317 -10.55 22.08 -9.89
CA THR A 317 -11.51 22.20 -8.79
C THR A 317 -12.87 22.50 -9.37
N PHE A 318 -13.92 21.82 -8.89
CA PHE A 318 -15.28 21.94 -9.41
C PHE A 318 -16.27 22.31 -8.32
N THR A 319 -17.27 23.11 -8.66
CA THR A 319 -18.39 23.39 -7.76
C THR A 319 -19.33 22.19 -7.69
N ILE A 320 -20.12 22.10 -6.62
CA ILE A 320 -21.17 21.08 -6.49
C ILE A 320 -22.14 21.12 -7.68
N ASP A 321 -22.49 22.30 -8.19
CA ASP A 321 -23.39 22.44 -9.35
C ASP A 321 -22.82 21.85 -10.63
N GLN A 322 -21.52 22.05 -10.90
CA GLN A 322 -20.86 21.46 -12.06
C GLN A 322 -20.86 19.92 -11.98
N ILE A 323 -20.62 19.36 -10.80
CA ILE A 323 -20.62 17.90 -10.58
C ILE A 323 -22.03 17.33 -10.73
N LYS A 324 -23.06 18.01 -10.22
CA LYS A 324 -24.47 17.59 -10.40
C LYS A 324 -24.88 17.54 -11.88
N GLN A 325 -24.53 18.55 -12.68
CA GLN A 325 -24.84 18.57 -14.12
C GLN A 325 -24.13 17.44 -14.88
N ALA A 326 -22.88 17.15 -14.50
CA ALA A 326 -22.13 16.01 -15.03
C ALA A 326 -22.79 14.68 -14.65
N ALA A 327 -23.29 14.56 -13.41
CA ALA A 327 -24.02 13.39 -12.92
C ALA A 327 -25.29 13.14 -13.74
N THR A 328 -26.09 14.19 -14.00
CA THR A 328 -27.26 14.10 -14.89
C THR A 328 -26.87 13.57 -16.27
N SER A 329 -25.77 14.08 -16.85
CA SER A 329 -25.30 13.67 -18.18
C SER A 329 -24.85 12.21 -18.23
N VAL A 330 -24.12 11.75 -17.21
CA VAL A 330 -23.66 10.36 -17.09
C VAL A 330 -24.85 9.42 -16.89
N ARG A 331 -25.79 9.75 -15.99
CA ARG A 331 -27.02 8.98 -15.80
C ARG A 331 -27.77 8.80 -17.12
N ASN A 332 -28.05 9.89 -17.83
CA ASN A 332 -28.79 9.85 -19.10
C ASN A 332 -28.07 9.01 -20.17
N THR A 333 -26.74 9.11 -20.23
CA THR A 333 -25.92 8.29 -21.14
C THR A 333 -26.05 6.81 -20.81
N ILE A 334 -25.97 6.45 -19.53
CA ILE A 334 -26.13 5.06 -19.08
C ILE A 334 -27.54 4.55 -19.36
N GLU A 335 -28.59 5.34 -19.09
CA GLU A 335 -29.97 4.92 -19.34
C GLU A 335 -30.26 4.70 -20.84
N THR A 336 -29.67 5.54 -21.69
CA THR A 336 -29.85 5.49 -23.16
C THR A 336 -29.02 4.39 -23.81
N THR A 337 -27.74 4.27 -23.42
CA THR A 337 -26.78 3.38 -24.11
C THR A 337 -26.54 2.06 -23.39
N ARG A 338 -26.93 1.96 -22.11
CA ARG A 338 -26.62 0.86 -21.19
C ARG A 338 -25.14 0.58 -20.98
N LEU A 339 -24.29 1.54 -21.35
CA LEU A 339 -22.85 1.48 -21.18
C LEU A 339 -22.39 2.60 -20.25
N LEU A 340 -21.37 2.31 -19.42
CA LEU A 340 -20.68 3.33 -18.66
C LEU A 340 -19.80 4.15 -19.62
N PRO A 341 -19.98 5.48 -19.75
CA PRO A 341 -19.09 6.29 -20.58
C PRO A 341 -17.65 6.25 -20.07
N LYS A 342 -16.66 6.45 -20.94
CA LYS A 342 -15.24 6.47 -20.52
C LYS A 342 -14.89 7.75 -19.74
N THR A 343 -15.48 8.87 -20.13
CA THR A 343 -15.24 10.20 -19.56
C THR A 343 -16.53 11.03 -19.53
N VAL A 344 -16.55 12.06 -18.69
CA VAL A 344 -17.56 13.13 -18.68
C VAL A 344 -16.87 14.48 -18.73
N LEU A 345 -17.45 15.42 -19.47
CA LEU A 345 -16.96 16.80 -19.50
C LEU A 345 -17.52 17.57 -18.30
N ILE A 346 -16.66 18.17 -17.48
CA ILE A 346 -17.04 19.07 -16.39
C ILE A 346 -16.40 20.42 -16.67
N GLY A 347 -17.23 21.42 -17.02
CA GLY A 347 -16.72 22.68 -17.60
C GLY A 347 -16.01 22.40 -18.92
N THR A 348 -14.69 22.59 -18.95
CA THR A 348 -13.84 22.30 -20.12
C THR A 348 -12.92 21.08 -19.92
N THR A 349 -13.03 20.40 -18.78
CA THR A 349 -12.10 19.33 -18.38
C THR A 349 -12.74 17.96 -18.63
N ASN A 350 -12.05 17.10 -19.37
CA ASN A 350 -12.43 15.69 -19.51
C ASN A 350 -12.04 14.93 -18.23
N VAL A 351 -13.05 14.43 -17.52
CA VAL A 351 -12.91 13.69 -16.27
C VAL A 351 -13.20 12.21 -16.55
N THR A 352 -12.27 11.33 -16.19
CA THR A 352 -12.44 9.87 -16.32
C THR A 352 -13.41 9.34 -15.26
N MET A 353 -14.11 8.23 -15.51
CA MET A 353 -15.03 7.67 -14.51
C MET A 353 -14.38 7.33 -13.16
N PRO A 354 -13.12 6.85 -13.08
CA PRO A 354 -12.39 6.71 -11.83
C PRO A 354 -12.36 8.00 -11.01
N GLN A 355 -11.96 9.11 -11.65
CA GLN A 355 -11.95 10.42 -11.02
C GLN A 355 -13.36 10.90 -10.68
N PHE A 356 -14.31 10.65 -11.57
CA PHE A 356 -15.70 11.07 -11.38
C PHE A 356 -16.36 10.36 -10.20
N LEU A 357 -16.06 9.09 -9.94
CA LEU A 357 -16.57 8.37 -8.77
C LEU A 357 -16.17 9.04 -7.46
N GLU A 358 -14.94 9.55 -7.35
CA GLU A 358 -14.50 10.29 -6.16
C GLU A 358 -15.29 11.60 -6.03
N LEU A 359 -15.42 12.37 -7.12
CA LEU A 359 -16.21 13.61 -7.12
C LEU A 359 -17.66 13.35 -6.71
N LEU A 360 -18.28 12.28 -7.22
CA LEU A 360 -19.64 11.85 -6.91
C LEU A 360 -19.80 11.51 -5.42
N ALA A 361 -18.89 10.69 -4.87
CA ALA A 361 -18.92 10.27 -3.47
C ALA A 361 -18.69 11.46 -2.52
N THR A 362 -17.66 12.27 -2.78
CA THR A 362 -17.34 13.46 -1.97
C THR A 362 -18.46 14.49 -2.01
N THR A 363 -19.02 14.77 -3.18
CA THR A 363 -20.17 15.70 -3.32
C THR A 363 -21.40 15.20 -2.57
N THR A 364 -21.67 13.88 -2.62
CA THR A 364 -22.79 13.27 -1.88
C THR A 364 -22.63 13.46 -0.37
N ILE A 365 -21.42 13.26 0.16
CA ILE A 365 -21.11 13.49 1.58
C ILE A 365 -21.26 14.97 1.94
N GLN A 366 -20.70 15.87 1.12
CA GLN A 366 -20.77 17.31 1.35
C GLN A 366 -22.21 17.83 1.38
N ILE A 367 -23.04 17.47 0.40
CA ILE A 367 -24.47 17.80 0.36
C ILE A 367 -25.17 17.27 1.61
N ASN A 368 -24.86 16.05 2.06
CA ASN A 368 -25.46 15.52 3.26
C ASN A 368 -25.13 16.36 4.50
N ASN A 369 -23.91 16.88 4.59
CA ASN A 369 -23.39 17.68 5.70
C ASN A 369 -23.68 19.19 5.56
N GLY A 370 -24.32 19.64 4.47
CA GLY A 370 -24.55 21.07 4.22
C GLY A 370 -23.28 21.85 3.87
N ASN A 371 -22.23 21.17 3.42
CA ASN A 371 -20.99 21.78 2.95
C ASN A 371 -21.09 22.09 1.45
N ASN A 372 -20.78 23.32 1.06
CA ASN A 372 -20.84 23.80 -0.33
C ASN A 372 -19.46 24.11 -0.93
N ASN A 373 -18.38 23.70 -0.26
CA ASN A 373 -17.03 23.96 -0.74
C ASN A 373 -16.77 23.21 -2.06
N PRO A 374 -16.02 23.80 -3.00
CA PRO A 374 -15.60 23.11 -4.20
C PRO A 374 -14.81 21.82 -3.91
N VAL A 375 -14.90 20.85 -4.82
CA VAL A 375 -14.22 19.55 -4.73
C VAL A 375 -13.01 19.55 -5.67
N THR A 376 -11.86 19.11 -5.17
CA THR A 376 -10.62 19.02 -5.96
C THR A 376 -10.59 17.75 -6.79
N LEU A 377 -10.14 17.86 -8.04
CA LEU A 377 -9.94 16.72 -8.93
C LEU A 377 -8.53 16.14 -8.74
N LYS A 378 -8.45 14.86 -8.39
CA LYS A 378 -7.20 14.09 -8.27
C LYS A 378 -7.18 12.89 -9.23
N ASN A 379 -6.04 12.20 -9.32
CA ASN A 379 -5.87 11.03 -10.18
C ASN A 379 -6.03 9.73 -9.41
N PHE A 380 -6.75 8.77 -10.01
CA PHE A 380 -6.94 7.44 -9.45
C PHE A 380 -6.78 6.37 -10.52
N THR A 381 -6.19 5.24 -10.16
CA THR A 381 -6.09 4.11 -11.10
C THR A 381 -7.47 3.52 -11.36
N ALA A 382 -7.70 3.03 -12.57
CA ALA A 382 -8.92 2.30 -12.93
C ALA A 382 -9.09 1.04 -12.07
N PRO A 383 -10.34 0.58 -11.85
CA PRO A 383 -10.60 -0.72 -11.25
C PRO A 383 -10.01 -1.83 -12.11
N THR A 384 -9.61 -2.94 -11.48
CA THR A 384 -8.94 -4.07 -12.14
C THR A 384 -9.80 -5.33 -12.20
N LYS A 385 -10.70 -5.52 -11.23
CA LYS A 385 -11.54 -6.72 -11.10
C LYS A 385 -12.92 -6.38 -10.52
N PRO A 386 -13.77 -5.60 -11.21
CA PRO A 386 -15.15 -5.38 -10.78
C PRO A 386 -15.90 -6.71 -10.57
N LEU A 387 -16.66 -6.81 -9.48
CA LEU A 387 -17.49 -7.97 -9.14
C LEU A 387 -18.92 -7.52 -8.85
N GLU A 388 -19.89 -8.30 -9.30
CA GLU A 388 -21.32 -8.03 -9.13
C GLU A 388 -22.05 -9.23 -8.54
N ASN A 389 -22.80 -9.00 -7.47
CA ASN A 389 -23.70 -9.99 -6.88
C ASN A 389 -24.86 -9.36 -6.10
N ILE A 390 -25.36 -8.20 -6.52
CA ILE A 390 -26.62 -7.68 -5.97
C ILE A 390 -27.86 -8.32 -6.63
N VAL A 391 -29.01 -8.19 -5.97
CA VAL A 391 -30.35 -8.33 -6.55
C VAL A 391 -31.01 -6.95 -6.70
N ALA A 392 -32.15 -6.89 -7.38
CA ALA A 392 -32.90 -5.64 -7.50
C ALA A 392 -33.50 -5.20 -6.15
N GLY A 393 -33.41 -3.91 -5.83
CA GLY A 393 -33.97 -3.34 -4.61
C GLY A 393 -33.47 -1.94 -4.32
N ASN A 394 -33.68 -1.47 -3.09
CA ASN A 394 -33.33 -0.12 -2.66
C ASN A 394 -32.16 -0.13 -1.68
N ILE A 395 -31.10 0.63 -1.98
CA ILE A 395 -30.03 0.96 -1.03
C ILE A 395 -30.47 2.20 -0.24
N PRO A 396 -30.76 2.09 1.07
CA PRO A 396 -31.22 3.23 1.87
C PRO A 396 -30.14 4.29 2.04
N LYS A 397 -30.56 5.52 2.37
CA LYS A 397 -29.66 6.66 2.56
C LYS A 397 -28.50 6.43 3.51
N THR A 398 -28.74 5.81 4.64
CA THR A 398 -27.70 5.50 5.62
C THR A 398 -26.61 4.61 5.01
N GLU A 399 -26.99 3.69 4.14
CA GLU A 399 -26.08 2.76 3.50
C GLU A 399 -25.32 3.40 2.34
N TYR A 400 -25.98 4.12 1.42
CA TYR A 400 -25.23 4.78 0.33
C TYR A 400 -24.27 5.85 0.87
N LEU A 401 -24.56 6.48 2.02
CA LEU A 401 -23.63 7.41 2.67
C LEU A 401 -22.45 6.68 3.30
N LYS A 402 -22.67 5.51 3.89
CA LYS A 402 -21.58 4.65 4.37
C LYS A 402 -20.67 4.24 3.20
N ILE A 403 -21.25 3.78 2.10
CA ILE A 403 -20.52 3.41 0.88
C ILE A 403 -19.71 4.61 0.34
N ALA A 404 -20.27 5.83 0.37
CA ALA A 404 -19.59 7.02 -0.13
C ALA A 404 -18.34 7.33 0.71
N ASN A 405 -18.45 7.21 2.04
CA ASN A 405 -17.31 7.38 2.94
C ASN A 405 -16.26 6.28 2.73
N ASP A 406 -16.70 5.03 2.55
CA ASP A 406 -15.78 3.90 2.29
C ASP A 406 -15.02 4.10 0.97
N ILE A 407 -15.70 4.53 -0.10
CA ILE A 407 -15.08 4.89 -1.39
C ILE A 407 -14.07 6.01 -1.20
N LYS A 408 -14.47 7.13 -0.59
CA LYS A 408 -13.60 8.29 -0.39
C LYS A 408 -12.35 7.91 0.41
N ASN A 409 -12.52 7.20 1.54
CA ASN A 409 -11.41 6.75 2.37
C ASN A 409 -10.47 5.80 1.62
N TYR A 410 -11.02 4.84 0.87
CA TYR A 410 -10.21 3.90 0.09
C TYR A 410 -9.40 4.64 -0.99
N MET A 411 -10.03 5.56 -1.71
CA MET A 411 -9.39 6.34 -2.77
C MET A 411 -8.31 7.28 -2.21
N ASP A 412 -8.59 8.00 -1.12
CA ASP A 412 -7.67 8.95 -0.48
C ASP A 412 -6.45 8.30 0.21
N THR A 413 -6.55 7.01 0.53
CA THR A 413 -5.49 6.25 1.20
C THR A 413 -4.68 5.40 0.23
N SER A 414 -5.30 4.86 -0.82
CA SER A 414 -4.66 3.95 -1.76
C SER A 414 -4.28 4.59 -3.10
N GLY A 415 -4.93 5.70 -3.49
CA GLY A 415 -4.84 6.26 -4.85
C GLY A 415 -5.51 5.37 -5.92
N LYS A 416 -6.30 4.38 -5.52
CA LYS A 416 -6.97 3.42 -6.41
C LYS A 416 -8.47 3.56 -6.33
N THR A 417 -9.15 3.34 -7.46
CA THR A 417 -10.61 3.25 -7.51
C THR A 417 -11.07 1.88 -7.05
N PRO A 418 -12.12 1.77 -6.22
CA PRO A 418 -12.62 0.48 -5.77
C PRO A 418 -13.27 -0.30 -6.92
N ASP A 419 -13.04 -1.62 -6.93
CA ASP A 419 -13.67 -2.55 -7.87
C ASP A 419 -15.18 -2.72 -7.60
N PHE A 420 -15.58 -2.60 -6.34
CA PHE A 420 -16.95 -2.77 -5.85
C PHE A 420 -17.12 -2.20 -4.43
N ALA A 421 -18.36 -1.99 -4.00
CA ALA A 421 -18.70 -1.88 -2.58
C ALA A 421 -19.01 -3.27 -2.00
N TYR A 422 -18.55 -3.54 -0.78
CA TYR A 422 -18.64 -4.84 -0.13
C TYR A 422 -19.77 -4.90 0.90
N LYS A 423 -20.54 -6.01 0.89
CA LYS A 423 -21.65 -6.32 1.80
C LYS A 423 -22.71 -5.23 1.85
N THR A 424 -23.44 -5.08 0.76
CA THR A 424 -24.63 -4.23 0.69
C THR A 424 -25.88 -4.98 1.15
N SER A 425 -26.97 -4.26 1.42
CA SER A 425 -28.30 -4.83 1.69
C SER A 425 -28.87 -5.63 0.50
N LEU A 426 -28.37 -5.38 -0.70
CA LEU A 426 -28.81 -6.05 -1.92
C LEU A 426 -27.91 -7.22 -2.32
N GLY A 427 -26.76 -7.42 -1.66
CA GLY A 427 -25.83 -8.50 -1.98
C GLY A 427 -24.38 -8.18 -1.64
N THR A 428 -23.50 -9.16 -1.83
CA THR A 428 -22.11 -9.08 -1.34
C THR A 428 -21.23 -8.08 -2.09
N TYR A 429 -21.46 -7.91 -3.40
CA TYR A 429 -20.61 -7.06 -4.25
C TYR A 429 -21.51 -6.18 -5.10
N LEU A 430 -21.38 -4.86 -4.95
CA LEU A 430 -21.98 -3.86 -5.84
C LEU A 430 -20.88 -3.31 -6.72
N ARG A 431 -20.85 -3.69 -8.00
CA ARG A 431 -19.71 -3.40 -8.89
C ARG A 431 -19.49 -1.90 -9.12
N TYR A 432 -18.28 -1.55 -9.52
CA TYR A 432 -17.84 -0.20 -9.88
C TYR A 432 -18.83 0.59 -10.78
N GLU A 433 -19.31 0.01 -11.87
CA GLU A 433 -20.23 0.67 -12.80
C GLU A 433 -21.54 1.07 -12.12
N ASN A 434 -22.05 0.19 -11.24
CA ASN A 434 -23.22 0.47 -10.43
C ASN A 434 -22.96 1.53 -9.37
N LEU A 435 -21.73 1.68 -8.84
CA LEU A 435 -21.38 2.79 -7.95
C LEU A 435 -21.46 4.14 -8.66
N VAL A 436 -20.86 4.24 -9.86
CA VAL A 436 -20.92 5.48 -10.66
C VAL A 436 -22.36 5.83 -11.02
N TYR A 437 -23.13 4.83 -11.46
CA TYR A 437 -24.54 5.01 -11.79
C TYR A 437 -25.38 5.44 -10.58
N MET A 438 -25.23 4.74 -9.44
CA MET A 438 -25.95 5.03 -8.21
C MET A 438 -25.75 6.49 -7.76
N TYR A 439 -24.50 6.96 -7.68
CA TYR A 439 -24.27 8.34 -7.24
C TYR A 439 -24.63 9.37 -8.30
N SER A 440 -24.54 9.03 -9.60
CA SER A 440 -25.07 9.90 -10.66
C SER A 440 -26.58 10.10 -10.50
N MET A 441 -27.34 9.04 -10.22
CA MET A 441 -28.77 9.15 -9.92
C MET A 441 -29.06 9.96 -8.66
N ILE A 442 -28.32 9.73 -7.57
CA ILE A 442 -28.50 10.45 -6.31
C ILE A 442 -28.28 11.96 -6.49
N LEU A 443 -27.20 12.34 -7.18
CA LEU A 443 -26.89 13.74 -7.40
C LEU A 443 -27.83 14.40 -8.41
N ASP A 444 -28.28 13.68 -9.44
CA ASP A 444 -29.29 14.17 -10.37
C ASP A 444 -30.66 14.38 -9.68
N TYR A 445 -31.08 13.45 -8.80
CA TYR A 445 -32.28 13.63 -7.98
C TYR A 445 -32.18 14.88 -7.10
N TYR A 446 -31.03 15.10 -6.46
CA TYR A 446 -30.80 16.32 -5.68
C TYR A 446 -30.80 17.58 -6.56
N ASN A 447 -30.22 17.50 -7.76
CA ASN A 447 -30.18 18.60 -8.72
C ASN A 447 -31.58 19.06 -9.15
N THR A 448 -32.47 18.11 -9.39
CA THR A 448 -33.82 18.37 -9.92
C THR A 448 -34.86 18.64 -8.84
N SER A 449 -34.76 17.98 -7.68
CA SER A 449 -35.77 18.10 -6.61
C SER A 449 -35.36 19.05 -5.47
N GLY A 450 -34.07 19.35 -5.32
CA GLY A 450 -33.50 20.00 -4.14
C GLY A 450 -33.49 19.12 -2.88
N ASN A 451 -34.02 17.90 -2.94
CA ASN A 451 -34.18 17.00 -1.81
C ASN A 451 -33.11 15.90 -1.81
N LYS A 452 -32.69 15.48 -0.61
CA LYS A 452 -31.77 14.34 -0.44
C LYS A 452 -32.52 13.03 -0.72
N ALA A 453 -32.00 12.19 -1.61
CA ALA A 453 -32.63 10.91 -1.93
C ALA A 453 -32.77 10.02 -0.68
N ALA A 454 -33.95 9.47 -0.43
CA ALA A 454 -34.18 8.56 0.70
C ALA A 454 -33.52 7.18 0.49
N PHE A 455 -33.38 6.77 -0.76
CA PHE A 455 -32.74 5.54 -1.20
C PHE A 455 -32.29 5.67 -2.67
N ALA A 456 -31.46 4.73 -3.13
CA ALA A 456 -31.17 4.52 -4.54
C ALA A 456 -31.71 3.15 -4.99
N ALA A 457 -32.55 3.15 -6.02
CA ALA A 457 -33.08 1.92 -6.61
C ALA A 457 -32.03 1.31 -7.55
N MET A 458 -31.52 0.14 -7.19
CA MET A 458 -30.44 -0.55 -7.87
C MET A 458 -30.89 -1.91 -8.39
N LYS A 459 -30.23 -2.38 -9.44
CA LYS A 459 -30.39 -3.72 -10.00
C LYS A 459 -29.02 -4.21 -10.50
N PRO A 460 -28.82 -5.53 -10.69
CA PRO A 460 -27.56 -6.03 -11.21
C PRO A 460 -27.20 -5.36 -12.53
N TRP A 461 -25.94 -4.97 -12.67
CA TRP A 461 -25.43 -4.47 -13.94
C TRP A 461 -25.11 -5.66 -14.86
N ALA A 462 -26.07 -5.98 -15.71
CA ALA A 462 -26.02 -7.11 -16.62
C ALA A 462 -26.72 -6.78 -17.94
N ARG A 463 -26.28 -7.48 -19.00
CA ARG A 463 -26.86 -7.40 -20.33
C ARG A 463 -28.32 -7.87 -20.31
N PRO A 464 -29.22 -7.27 -21.10
CA PRO A 464 -30.53 -7.85 -21.33
C PRO A 464 -30.37 -9.20 -22.05
N VAL A 465 -31.17 -10.18 -21.67
CA VAL A 465 -31.10 -11.56 -22.14
C VAL A 465 -32.30 -11.86 -23.05
N TYR A 466 -32.00 -12.34 -24.25
CA TYR A 466 -33.00 -12.79 -25.22
C TYR A 466 -32.80 -14.27 -25.46
N LEU A 467 -33.81 -15.08 -25.11
CA LEU A 467 -33.74 -16.54 -25.18
C LEU A 467 -34.44 -17.04 -26.45
N THR A 468 -33.80 -17.93 -27.20
CA THR A 468 -34.38 -18.65 -28.34
C THR A 468 -34.37 -20.16 -28.09
N SER A 469 -35.20 -20.92 -28.80
CA SER A 469 -35.21 -22.38 -28.68
C SER A 469 -35.54 -23.07 -30.01
N ASP A 470 -34.71 -24.04 -30.40
CA ASP A 470 -34.84 -24.83 -31.63
C ASP A 470 -35.78 -26.05 -31.45
N ARG A 471 -37.00 -25.79 -30.98
CA ARG A 471 -38.11 -26.76 -30.81
C ARG A 471 -37.69 -28.15 -30.27
N ILE A 472 -37.25 -28.19 -29.02
CA ILE A 472 -36.69 -29.38 -28.35
C ILE A 472 -37.79 -30.25 -27.73
N SER A 473 -38.86 -29.61 -27.25
CA SER A 473 -39.96 -30.32 -26.61
C SER A 473 -40.87 -30.98 -27.65
N THR A 474 -41.66 -31.96 -27.21
CA THR A 474 -42.67 -32.62 -28.06
C THR A 474 -43.77 -31.65 -28.53
N THR A 475 -43.96 -30.55 -27.81
CA THR A 475 -44.87 -29.46 -28.17
C THR A 475 -44.15 -28.11 -28.10
N THR A 476 -44.56 -27.17 -28.93
CA THR A 476 -44.03 -25.79 -28.94
C THR A 476 -44.28 -25.10 -27.59
N GLU A 477 -45.40 -25.40 -26.93
CA GLU A 477 -45.72 -24.91 -25.58
C GLU A 477 -44.71 -25.38 -24.53
N GLY A 478 -44.12 -26.57 -24.71
CA GLY A 478 -43.09 -27.09 -23.80
C GLY A 478 -41.79 -26.28 -23.85
N ASP A 479 -41.37 -25.85 -25.05
CA ASP A 479 -40.22 -24.96 -25.22
C ASP A 479 -40.50 -23.57 -24.66
N TRP A 480 -41.69 -23.01 -24.94
CA TRP A 480 -42.10 -21.73 -24.33
C TRP A 480 -42.13 -21.78 -22.81
N ALA A 481 -42.63 -22.87 -22.23
CA ALA A 481 -42.61 -23.08 -20.78
C ALA A 481 -41.17 -23.12 -20.24
N ARG A 482 -40.21 -23.70 -20.97
CA ARG A 482 -38.78 -23.69 -20.61
C ARG A 482 -38.23 -22.26 -20.61
N LEU A 483 -38.43 -21.54 -21.71
CA LEU A 483 -37.95 -20.16 -21.84
C LEU A 483 -38.55 -19.24 -20.77
N ALA A 484 -39.85 -19.34 -20.53
CA ALA A 484 -40.54 -18.60 -19.48
C ALA A 484 -40.00 -18.93 -18.08
N SER A 485 -39.69 -20.20 -17.81
CA SER A 485 -39.13 -20.62 -16.52
C SER A 485 -37.73 -20.06 -16.28
N ILE A 486 -36.87 -20.11 -17.30
CA ILE A 486 -35.52 -19.52 -17.25
C ILE A 486 -35.61 -18.00 -17.08
N ALA A 487 -36.44 -17.33 -17.91
CA ALA A 487 -36.64 -15.89 -17.85
C ALA A 487 -37.16 -15.45 -16.48
N SER A 488 -38.11 -16.17 -15.89
CA SER A 488 -38.67 -15.90 -14.56
C SER A 488 -37.59 -15.96 -13.46
N ILE A 489 -36.71 -16.97 -13.50
CA ILE A 489 -35.58 -17.07 -12.55
C ILE A 489 -34.63 -15.88 -12.72
N LEU A 490 -34.24 -15.57 -13.96
CA LEU A 490 -33.34 -14.44 -14.26
C LEU A 490 -33.96 -13.10 -13.82
N GLN A 491 -35.25 -12.89 -14.08
CA GLN A 491 -36.00 -11.71 -13.63
C GLN A 491 -36.06 -11.62 -12.11
N SER A 492 -36.23 -12.75 -11.40
CA SER A 492 -36.19 -12.80 -9.93
C SER A 492 -34.82 -12.40 -9.37
N TRP A 493 -33.75 -12.58 -10.15
CA TRP A 493 -32.41 -12.10 -9.84
C TRP A 493 -32.14 -10.67 -10.32
N GLY A 494 -33.13 -9.98 -10.89
CA GLY A 494 -33.03 -8.60 -11.36
C GLY A 494 -32.48 -8.44 -12.78
N ILE A 495 -32.38 -9.53 -13.54
CA ILE A 495 -31.92 -9.51 -14.93
C ILE A 495 -33.11 -9.30 -15.86
N SER A 496 -32.97 -8.38 -16.82
CA SER A 496 -33.96 -8.23 -17.89
C SER A 496 -33.83 -9.42 -18.84
N ALA A 497 -34.76 -10.37 -18.77
CA ALA A 497 -34.76 -11.57 -19.61
C ALA A 497 -36.12 -11.81 -20.27
N VAL A 498 -36.13 -12.20 -21.54
CA VAL A 498 -37.36 -12.50 -22.30
C VAL A 498 -37.15 -13.72 -23.20
N GLY A 499 -38.18 -14.55 -23.34
CA GLY A 499 -38.24 -15.53 -24.43
C GLY A 499 -38.56 -14.80 -25.73
N TRP A 500 -37.64 -14.80 -26.69
CA TRP A 500 -37.77 -14.07 -27.95
C TRP A 500 -38.60 -14.88 -28.95
N ASP A 501 -38.22 -16.13 -29.25
CA ASP A 501 -38.99 -16.99 -30.14
C ASP A 501 -38.63 -18.49 -29.97
N VAL A 502 -39.50 -19.37 -30.48
CA VAL A 502 -39.34 -20.82 -30.50
C VAL A 502 -39.57 -21.33 -31.93
N GLY A 503 -38.58 -22.01 -32.48
CA GLY A 503 -38.66 -22.61 -33.80
C GLY A 503 -37.34 -22.62 -34.55
N PRO A 504 -37.35 -23.14 -35.78
CA PRO A 504 -36.18 -23.14 -36.64
C PRO A 504 -35.74 -21.69 -36.94
N ASP A 505 -34.43 -21.51 -37.12
CA ASP A 505 -33.78 -20.24 -37.47
C ASP A 505 -33.95 -19.06 -36.50
N THR A 506 -34.58 -19.27 -35.35
CA THR A 506 -34.77 -18.23 -34.33
C THR A 506 -33.45 -17.64 -33.81
N GLN A 507 -32.39 -18.45 -33.77
CA GLN A 507 -31.02 -18.03 -33.44
C GLN A 507 -30.45 -16.98 -34.41
N ASN A 508 -30.86 -17.00 -35.69
CA ASN A 508 -30.50 -15.97 -36.67
C ASN A 508 -31.51 -14.81 -36.65
N GLY A 509 -32.79 -15.10 -36.42
CA GLY A 509 -33.87 -14.12 -36.36
C GLY A 509 -33.62 -13.05 -35.30
N VAL A 510 -33.30 -13.46 -34.07
CA VAL A 510 -33.03 -12.56 -32.94
C VAL A 510 -31.85 -11.62 -33.19
N LEU A 511 -30.85 -12.05 -33.97
CA LEU A 511 -29.69 -11.21 -34.31
C LEU A 511 -30.02 -10.16 -35.38
N ARG A 512 -30.97 -10.47 -36.27
CA ARG A 512 -31.45 -9.57 -37.32
C ARG A 512 -32.47 -8.55 -36.82
N ASP A 513 -33.09 -8.81 -35.68
CA ASP A 513 -34.04 -7.91 -35.04
C ASP A 513 -33.34 -6.63 -34.55
N THR A 514 -33.82 -5.48 -35.04
CA THR A 514 -33.26 -4.16 -34.68
C THR A 514 -33.71 -3.69 -33.29
N ASP A 515 -34.77 -4.29 -32.73
CA ASP A 515 -35.27 -3.97 -31.39
C ASP A 515 -34.46 -4.69 -30.30
N VAL A 516 -33.69 -5.71 -30.66
CA VAL A 516 -32.73 -6.37 -29.75
C VAL A 516 -31.49 -5.48 -29.60
N PRO A 517 -31.16 -4.96 -28.40
CA PRO A 517 -30.02 -4.06 -28.22
C PRO A 517 -28.67 -4.69 -28.61
N GLN A 518 -27.72 -3.87 -29.05
CA GLN A 518 -26.38 -4.33 -29.40
C GLN A 518 -25.56 -4.79 -28.18
N ASP A 519 -25.91 -4.39 -26.96
CA ASP A 519 -25.29 -4.87 -25.72
C ASP A 519 -25.94 -6.16 -25.18
N ALA A 520 -26.96 -6.71 -25.85
CA ALA A 520 -27.68 -7.90 -25.40
C ALA A 520 -26.80 -9.16 -25.34
N LEU A 521 -27.23 -10.09 -24.48
CA LEU A 521 -26.86 -11.49 -24.52
C LEU A 521 -28.00 -12.27 -25.20
N VAL A 522 -27.70 -12.85 -26.35
CA VAL A 522 -28.58 -13.81 -27.01
C VAL A 522 -28.20 -15.21 -26.54
N VAL A 523 -29.20 -15.97 -26.10
CA VAL A 523 -29.03 -17.34 -25.63
C VAL A 523 -29.82 -18.27 -26.53
N ASP A 524 -29.13 -19.17 -27.21
CA ASP A 524 -29.76 -20.13 -28.11
C ASP A 524 -29.75 -21.51 -27.48
N ILE A 525 -30.93 -22.09 -27.27
CA ILE A 525 -31.09 -23.40 -26.65
C ILE A 525 -31.42 -24.44 -27.73
N TYR A 526 -30.55 -25.44 -27.88
CA TYR A 526 -30.59 -26.43 -28.95
C TYR A 526 -30.92 -27.83 -28.44
N GLY A 527 -31.74 -28.54 -29.20
CA GLY A 527 -32.09 -29.95 -28.99
C GLY A 527 -31.26 -30.91 -29.86
N GLY A 528 -30.51 -30.39 -30.82
CA GLY A 528 -29.57 -31.11 -31.66
C GLY A 528 -28.27 -30.32 -31.83
N ALA A 529 -27.19 -30.99 -32.24
CA ALA A 529 -25.96 -30.30 -32.63
C ALA A 529 -25.76 -30.43 -34.14
N CYS A 530 -25.74 -29.29 -34.83
CA CYS A 530 -25.51 -29.21 -36.27
C CYS A 530 -24.13 -28.60 -36.55
N ALA A 531 -23.28 -29.33 -37.28
CA ALA A 531 -21.96 -28.86 -37.68
C ALA A 531 -22.04 -27.57 -38.52
N GLY A 532 -23.02 -27.46 -39.42
CA GLY A 532 -23.30 -26.26 -40.19
C GLY A 532 -23.64 -25.06 -39.32
N THR A 533 -24.53 -25.22 -38.33
CA THR A 533 -24.89 -24.13 -37.41
C THR A 533 -23.67 -23.61 -36.65
N ILE A 534 -22.85 -24.51 -36.10
CA ILE A 534 -21.63 -24.11 -35.37
C ILE A 534 -20.61 -23.45 -36.32
N TYR A 535 -20.40 -24.01 -37.51
CA TYR A 535 -19.48 -23.46 -38.49
C TYR A 535 -19.91 -22.09 -38.99
N ALA A 536 -21.22 -21.88 -39.16
CA ALA A 536 -21.83 -20.63 -39.59
C ALA A 536 -21.55 -19.47 -38.62
N MET A 537 -21.45 -19.74 -37.32
CA MET A 537 -21.18 -18.72 -36.28
C MET A 537 -19.82 -18.01 -36.45
N ALA A 538 -18.89 -18.61 -37.18
CA ALA A 538 -17.59 -18.03 -37.52
C ALA A 538 -17.57 -17.28 -38.87
N GLN A 539 -18.65 -17.38 -39.65
CA GLN A 539 -18.69 -16.81 -41.01
C GLN A 539 -19.04 -15.33 -40.98
N SER A 540 -18.57 -14.61 -42.01
CA SER A 540 -18.73 -13.15 -42.12
C SER A 540 -20.19 -12.69 -42.07
N TYR A 541 -21.11 -13.47 -42.65
CA TYR A 541 -22.55 -13.16 -42.60
C TYR A 541 -23.07 -13.15 -41.16
N TYR A 542 -22.71 -14.16 -40.37
CA TYR A 542 -23.19 -14.32 -38.99
C TYR A 542 -22.60 -13.24 -38.10
N LEU A 543 -21.29 -12.98 -38.24
CA LEU A 543 -20.61 -11.89 -37.54
C LEU A 543 -21.24 -10.53 -37.84
N GLY A 544 -21.69 -10.32 -39.08
CA GLY A 544 -22.41 -9.12 -39.51
C GLY A 544 -23.75 -8.92 -38.80
N ILE A 545 -24.61 -9.96 -38.76
CA ILE A 545 -25.91 -9.86 -38.08
C ILE A 545 -25.79 -9.88 -36.55
N LYS A 546 -24.80 -10.59 -36.00
CA LYS A 546 -24.50 -10.63 -34.57
C LYS A 546 -24.15 -9.24 -34.03
N GLY A 547 -23.34 -8.49 -34.78
CA GLY A 547 -22.84 -7.20 -34.33
C GLY A 547 -22.08 -7.31 -33.00
N ALA A 548 -22.33 -6.36 -32.09
CA ALA A 548 -21.67 -6.30 -30.78
C ALA A 548 -22.32 -7.21 -29.72
N ARG A 549 -23.43 -7.87 -30.04
CA ARG A 549 -24.14 -8.76 -29.12
C ARG A 549 -23.28 -9.95 -28.74
N LYS A 550 -23.48 -10.46 -27.54
CA LYS A 550 -22.91 -11.76 -27.12
C LYS A 550 -23.89 -12.87 -27.46
N VAL A 551 -23.36 -14.03 -27.84
CA VAL A 551 -24.13 -15.25 -28.09
C VAL A 551 -23.65 -16.32 -27.13
N TYR A 552 -24.59 -17.03 -26.51
CA TYR A 552 -24.33 -18.14 -25.62
C TYR A 552 -25.19 -19.33 -26.01
N SER A 553 -24.55 -20.43 -26.39
CA SER A 553 -25.26 -21.62 -26.87
C SER A 553 -25.42 -22.63 -25.74
N ILE A 554 -26.61 -23.21 -25.63
CA ILE A 554 -26.91 -24.26 -24.66
C ILE A 554 -27.41 -25.50 -25.41
N TRP A 555 -26.71 -26.61 -25.28
CA TRP A 555 -27.13 -27.90 -25.83
C TRP A 555 -27.73 -28.77 -24.72
N ILE A 556 -28.99 -29.16 -24.88
CA ILE A 556 -29.67 -30.11 -23.98
C ILE A 556 -29.41 -31.54 -24.47
N SER A 557 -28.57 -32.28 -23.75
CA SER A 557 -28.12 -33.62 -24.09
C SER A 557 -28.53 -34.64 -23.01
N PRO A 558 -29.42 -35.61 -23.32
CA PRO A 558 -30.19 -35.79 -24.56
C PRO A 558 -31.35 -34.76 -24.70
N PRO A 559 -31.88 -34.50 -25.92
CA PRO A 559 -31.67 -35.27 -27.15
C PRO A 559 -30.44 -34.87 -27.99
N ALA A 560 -29.79 -33.74 -27.70
CA ALA A 560 -28.61 -33.33 -28.43
C ALA A 560 -27.46 -34.31 -28.19
N VAL A 561 -26.53 -34.41 -29.14
CA VAL A 561 -25.24 -35.05 -28.88
C VAL A 561 -24.37 -34.10 -28.06
N ASP A 562 -23.62 -34.64 -27.10
CA ASP A 562 -22.64 -33.88 -26.35
C ASP A 562 -21.48 -33.48 -27.27
N ILE A 563 -21.44 -32.20 -27.65
CA ILE A 563 -20.42 -31.65 -28.54
C ILE A 563 -19.00 -31.69 -27.96
N THR A 564 -18.84 -31.93 -26.66
CA THR A 564 -17.53 -32.08 -26.01
C THR A 564 -17.01 -33.52 -26.07
N ASN A 565 -17.88 -34.49 -26.34
CA ASN A 565 -17.53 -35.90 -26.37
C ASN A 565 -18.43 -36.69 -27.33
N LEU A 566 -18.15 -36.55 -28.62
CA LEU A 566 -18.99 -37.12 -29.68
C LEU A 566 -18.81 -38.64 -29.84
N PRO A 567 -19.90 -39.39 -30.10
CA PRO A 567 -19.84 -40.84 -30.31
C PRO A 567 -18.94 -41.29 -31.48
N THR A 568 -18.77 -40.42 -32.47
CA THR A 568 -17.96 -40.59 -33.68
C THR A 568 -16.46 -40.57 -33.41
N LYS A 569 -16.01 -40.17 -32.20
CA LYS A 569 -14.59 -39.99 -31.88
C LYS A 569 -13.73 -41.22 -32.16
N LYS A 570 -14.24 -42.42 -31.85
CA LYS A 570 -13.54 -43.68 -32.10
C LYS A 570 -13.37 -43.98 -33.60
N LEU A 571 -14.37 -43.62 -34.41
CA LEU A 571 -14.34 -43.83 -35.87
C LEU A 571 -13.41 -42.85 -36.58
N ASN A 572 -13.11 -41.73 -35.94
CA ASN A 572 -12.31 -40.63 -36.49
C ASN A 572 -10.94 -40.54 -35.83
N GLY A 573 -10.32 -41.68 -35.48
CA GLY A 573 -8.95 -41.71 -34.97
C GLY A 573 -8.73 -40.95 -33.67
N GLY A 574 -9.78 -40.77 -32.85
CA GLY A 574 -9.73 -40.01 -31.60
C GLY A 574 -10.11 -38.53 -31.73
N VAL A 575 -10.38 -38.03 -32.93
CA VAL A 575 -10.82 -36.64 -33.16
C VAL A 575 -12.29 -36.48 -32.81
N ASN A 576 -12.65 -35.42 -32.08
CA ASN A 576 -14.02 -35.11 -31.70
C ASN A 576 -14.82 -34.57 -32.91
N PHE A 577 -15.20 -35.42 -33.85
CA PHE A 577 -15.76 -35.02 -35.16
C PHE A 577 -17.30 -34.98 -35.15
N LEU A 578 -17.90 -33.82 -35.41
CA LEU A 578 -19.34 -33.67 -35.59
C LEU A 578 -19.68 -33.79 -37.09
N PRO A 579 -20.31 -34.89 -37.53
CA PRO A 579 -20.70 -35.03 -38.93
C PRO A 579 -21.77 -34.00 -39.31
N ARG A 580 -21.86 -33.68 -40.61
CA ARG A 580 -22.97 -32.92 -41.18
C ARG A 580 -24.32 -33.46 -40.70
N ALA A 581 -25.19 -32.57 -40.26
CA ALA A 581 -26.54 -32.95 -39.86
C ALA A 581 -27.39 -33.27 -41.10
N HIS A 582 -28.38 -34.15 -40.95
CA HIS A 582 -29.23 -34.60 -42.06
C HIS A 582 -30.03 -33.46 -42.73
N ASP A 583 -30.29 -32.42 -41.97
CA ASP A 583 -31.08 -31.23 -42.25
C ASP A 583 -30.20 -29.99 -42.48
N ASP A 584 -28.88 -30.16 -42.62
CA ASP A 584 -27.97 -29.11 -43.05
C ASP A 584 -28.02 -28.96 -44.57
N ASP A 585 -29.10 -28.36 -45.06
CA ASP A 585 -29.34 -28.01 -46.46
C ASP A 585 -28.86 -26.59 -46.82
N PHE A 586 -28.37 -25.84 -45.84
CA PHE A 586 -27.91 -24.46 -45.98
C PHE A 586 -26.40 -24.32 -46.14
N SER A 587 -25.59 -25.27 -45.66
CA SER A 587 -24.13 -25.23 -45.83
C SER A 587 -23.71 -25.86 -47.15
N THR A 588 -23.07 -25.10 -48.05
CA THR A 588 -22.58 -25.64 -49.33
C THR A 588 -21.50 -26.71 -49.15
N TYR A 589 -20.61 -26.53 -48.17
CA TYR A 589 -19.62 -27.52 -47.74
C TYR A 589 -19.23 -27.24 -46.28
N LEU A 590 -18.75 -28.27 -45.56
CA LEU A 590 -18.16 -28.13 -44.23
C LEU A 590 -16.64 -28.34 -44.29
N PRO A 591 -15.88 -27.74 -43.36
CA PRO A 591 -14.43 -27.60 -43.52
C PRO A 591 -13.66 -28.92 -43.33
N ASP A 592 -14.25 -29.89 -42.62
CA ASP A 592 -13.58 -31.12 -42.25
C ASP A 592 -14.25 -32.34 -42.88
N SER A 593 -13.48 -33.42 -43.08
CA SER A 593 -13.98 -34.71 -43.54
C SER A 593 -13.76 -35.78 -42.49
N GLY A 594 -14.70 -36.71 -42.36
CA GLY A 594 -14.64 -37.79 -41.39
C GLY A 594 -15.71 -38.86 -41.63
N TYR A 595 -15.99 -39.65 -40.61
CA TYR A 595 -16.97 -40.73 -40.63
C TYR A 595 -18.10 -40.43 -39.63
N ASN A 596 -19.35 -40.58 -40.09
CA ASN A 596 -20.50 -40.49 -39.22
C ASN A 596 -20.65 -41.73 -38.31
N SER A 597 -21.69 -41.76 -37.47
CA SER A 597 -21.93 -42.87 -36.53
C SER A 597 -22.17 -44.24 -37.20
N LYS A 598 -22.48 -44.27 -38.50
CA LYS A 598 -22.62 -45.49 -39.30
C LYS A 598 -21.32 -45.89 -40.01
N GLY A 599 -20.22 -45.17 -39.81
CA GLY A 599 -18.96 -45.41 -40.49
C GLY A 599 -18.95 -44.99 -41.96
N VAL A 600 -19.87 -44.12 -42.39
CA VAL A 600 -19.95 -43.61 -43.76
C VAL A 600 -19.17 -42.29 -43.86
N PRO A 601 -18.30 -42.10 -44.87
CA PRO A 601 -17.63 -40.84 -45.12
C PRO A 601 -18.61 -39.67 -45.30
N THR A 602 -18.33 -38.54 -44.67
CA THR A 602 -19.11 -37.29 -44.76
C THR A 602 -18.20 -36.10 -44.46
N ASP A 603 -18.62 -34.91 -44.88
CA ASP A 603 -18.07 -33.68 -44.33
C ASP A 603 -18.70 -33.36 -42.95
N GLY A 604 -18.09 -32.44 -42.21
CA GLY A 604 -18.44 -32.12 -40.82
C GLY A 604 -17.50 -31.08 -40.21
N LEU A 605 -17.45 -31.05 -38.88
CA LEU A 605 -16.62 -30.13 -38.11
C LEU A 605 -15.80 -30.87 -37.04
N ASN A 606 -14.48 -30.66 -37.06
CA ASN A 606 -13.57 -31.19 -36.05
C ASN A 606 -13.57 -30.34 -34.78
N ASN A 607 -13.68 -30.99 -33.62
CA ASN A 607 -13.63 -30.39 -32.28
C ASN A 607 -14.56 -29.16 -32.15
N PRO A 608 -15.88 -29.32 -32.35
CA PRO A 608 -16.84 -28.21 -32.39
C PRO A 608 -16.85 -27.37 -31.11
N ASP A 609 -16.59 -27.99 -29.96
CA ASP A 609 -16.41 -27.33 -28.66
C ASP A 609 -15.23 -26.34 -28.69
N GLN A 610 -14.06 -26.80 -29.14
CA GLN A 610 -12.87 -25.95 -29.28
C GLN A 610 -13.04 -24.91 -30.38
N PHE A 611 -13.77 -25.25 -31.46
CA PHE A 611 -14.10 -24.31 -32.52
C PHE A 611 -14.87 -23.10 -31.96
N LEU A 612 -15.91 -23.32 -31.15
CA LEU A 612 -16.66 -22.23 -30.51
C LEU A 612 -15.77 -21.37 -29.61
N ILE A 613 -14.98 -21.99 -28.74
CA ILE A 613 -14.08 -21.30 -27.81
C ILE A 613 -13.06 -20.44 -28.58
N ASN A 614 -12.45 -20.99 -29.62
CA ASN A 614 -11.46 -20.28 -30.45
C ASN A 614 -12.06 -19.10 -31.21
N HIS A 615 -13.38 -19.08 -31.41
CA HIS A 615 -14.12 -17.97 -32.01
C HIS A 615 -14.82 -17.07 -30.99
N GLY A 616 -14.50 -17.22 -29.69
CA GLY A 616 -14.99 -16.34 -28.63
C GLY A 616 -16.41 -16.64 -28.13
N TYR A 617 -16.93 -17.83 -28.41
CA TYR A 617 -18.24 -18.27 -27.94
C TYR A 617 -18.08 -19.20 -26.73
N ASN A 618 -18.74 -18.84 -25.64
CA ASN A 618 -18.95 -19.76 -24.51
C ASN A 618 -20.21 -20.59 -24.77
N PHE A 619 -20.29 -21.75 -24.13
CA PHE A 619 -21.48 -22.59 -24.21
C PHE A 619 -21.74 -23.40 -22.93
N LEU A 620 -22.86 -24.12 -22.90
CA LEU A 620 -23.21 -25.12 -21.90
C LEU A 620 -23.71 -26.40 -22.60
N VAL A 621 -23.25 -27.56 -22.13
CA VAL A 621 -23.92 -28.85 -22.40
C VAL A 621 -24.52 -29.30 -21.07
N THR A 622 -25.82 -29.59 -21.05
CA THR A 622 -26.57 -29.92 -19.82
C THR A 622 -27.63 -30.99 -20.10
N SER A 623 -28.11 -31.67 -19.06
CA SER A 623 -29.29 -32.55 -19.13
C SER A 623 -30.62 -31.78 -19.19
N GLY A 624 -30.58 -30.45 -19.23
CA GLY A 624 -31.77 -29.59 -19.34
C GLY A 624 -32.27 -29.04 -18.00
N ASN A 625 -31.41 -28.99 -16.97
CA ASN A 625 -31.78 -28.42 -15.68
C ASN A 625 -32.00 -26.89 -15.79
N ILE A 626 -33.22 -26.42 -15.49
CA ILE A 626 -33.61 -25.01 -15.60
C ILE A 626 -32.72 -24.08 -14.76
N LEU A 627 -32.43 -24.47 -13.52
CA LEU A 627 -31.64 -23.64 -12.60
C LEU A 627 -30.16 -23.56 -13.03
N GLU A 628 -29.60 -24.67 -13.51
CA GLU A 628 -28.26 -24.71 -14.08
C GLU A 628 -28.14 -23.77 -15.28
N MET A 629 -29.07 -23.87 -16.24
CA MET A 629 -29.11 -22.99 -17.41
C MET A 629 -29.23 -21.52 -16.99
N ALA A 630 -30.18 -21.17 -16.11
CA ALA A 630 -30.35 -19.81 -15.63
C ALA A 630 -29.07 -19.28 -14.94
N THR A 631 -28.40 -20.10 -14.13
CA THR A 631 -27.15 -19.73 -13.45
C THR A 631 -26.01 -19.48 -14.45
N ALA A 632 -25.88 -20.34 -15.46
CA ALA A 632 -24.89 -20.18 -16.52
C ALA A 632 -25.14 -18.90 -17.35
N ILE A 633 -26.40 -18.65 -17.71
CA ILE A 633 -26.82 -17.43 -18.43
C ILE A 633 -26.52 -16.17 -17.60
N LEU A 634 -26.81 -16.18 -16.30
CA LEU A 634 -26.50 -15.07 -15.39
C LEU A 634 -25.01 -14.71 -15.43
N ASN A 635 -24.14 -15.72 -15.36
CA ASN A 635 -22.69 -15.51 -15.40
C ASN A 635 -22.26 -14.88 -16.73
N GLN A 636 -22.81 -15.32 -17.85
CA GLN A 636 -22.52 -14.73 -19.17
C GLN A 636 -23.03 -13.29 -19.27
N ALA A 637 -24.23 -13.00 -18.76
CA ALA A 637 -24.85 -11.67 -18.83
C ALA A 637 -24.09 -10.60 -18.03
N ARG A 638 -23.28 -11.01 -17.03
CA ARG A 638 -22.46 -10.11 -16.19
C ARG A 638 -21.08 -9.78 -16.78
N THR A 639 -20.66 -10.51 -17.81
CA THR A 639 -19.39 -10.29 -18.54
C THR A 639 -19.59 -9.40 -19.77
#